data_AF-A0A1Y3DQQ7-F1
#
_entry.id   AF-A0A1Y3DQQ7-F1
#
_cell.length_a   1.000
_cell.length_b   1.000
_cell.length_c   1.000
_cell.angle_alpha   90.00
_cell.angle_beta   90.00
_cell.angle_gamma   90.00
#
_symmetry.space_group_name_H-M   'P 1'
#
loop_
_entity.id
_entity.type
_entity.pdbx_description
1 polymer ?
#
loop_
_entity_poly.entity_id
_entity_poly.type
_entity_poly.pdbx_seq_one_letter_code
_entity_poly.pdbx_strand_id
1 'polypeptide(L)'
;MVGVKKRTVRKFNLEINLNNEIEDKVRSYIISNRNKMKEKHEQRRKRKIRRRIKMECKISSFVFPNSKKEKKLRLSYINKFIKKKKLIKQHLKEIRERIKNLQSMVNTNQSEAKENKVQLQKEEITL
;
A
#
# COMPACT_ATOMS: atom_id res chain seq x y z
N MET A 1 20.22 40.25 -25.05
CA MET A 1 19.57 39.88 -23.76
C MET A 1 18.50 40.93 -23.46
N VAL A 2 17.21 40.59 -23.56
CA VAL A 2 16.11 41.52 -23.27
C VAL A 2 15.89 41.56 -21.76
N GLY A 3 16.36 42.61 -21.10
CA GLY A 3 16.21 42.80 -19.66
C GLY A 3 14.75 43.10 -19.32
N VAL A 4 14.02 42.12 -18.78
CA VAL A 4 12.67 42.32 -18.26
C VAL A 4 12.75 43.15 -16.98
N LYS A 5 12.40 44.45 -17.05
CA LYS A 5 12.26 45.30 -15.86
C LYS A 5 11.23 44.66 -14.91
N LYS A 6 11.66 44.27 -13.71
CA LYS A 6 10.78 43.74 -12.66
C LYS A 6 9.79 44.83 -12.26
N ARG A 7 8.49 44.61 -12.49
CA ARG A 7 7.43 45.49 -11.98
C ARG A 7 7.40 45.39 -10.46
N THR A 8 7.33 46.54 -9.79
CA THR A 8 7.10 46.60 -8.35
C THR A 8 5.66 46.15 -8.06
N VAL A 9 5.52 44.99 -7.43
CA VAL A 9 4.22 44.53 -6.93
C VAL A 9 3.89 45.36 -5.70
N ARG A 10 2.98 46.33 -5.86
CA ARG A 10 2.46 47.12 -4.75
C ARG A 10 1.80 46.16 -3.77
N LYS A 11 2.38 45.99 -2.58
CA LYS A 11 1.78 45.20 -1.51
C LYS A 11 0.54 45.95 -1.03
N PHE A 12 -0.62 45.55 -1.52
CA PHE A 12 -1.88 46.02 -0.97
C PHE A 12 -2.05 45.36 0.41
N ASN A 13 -1.72 46.09 1.47
CA ASN A 13 -2.23 45.81 2.80
C ASN A 13 -3.70 46.26 2.82
N LEU A 14 -4.55 45.52 2.14
CA LEU A 14 -5.98 45.61 2.37
C LEU A 14 -6.27 44.57 3.45
N GLU A 15 -6.44 45.03 4.69
CA GLU A 15 -7.22 44.29 5.67
C GLU A 15 -8.67 44.29 5.17
N ILE A 16 -8.96 43.41 4.20
CA ILE A 16 -10.32 43.18 3.73
C ILE A 16 -10.98 42.39 4.86
N ASN A 17 -11.81 43.06 5.65
CA ASN A 17 -12.71 42.41 6.58
C ASN A 17 -13.82 41.76 5.73
N LEU A 18 -13.49 40.64 5.07
CA LEU A 18 -14.45 39.84 4.33
C LEU A 18 -15.44 39.29 5.34
N ASN A 19 -16.75 39.52 5.11
CA ASN A 19 -17.79 38.87 5.91
C ASN A 19 -17.48 37.37 5.98
N ASN A 20 -17.35 36.82 7.20
CA ASN A 20 -16.99 35.42 7.44
C ASN A 20 -17.81 34.44 6.58
N GLU A 21 -19.08 34.77 6.34
CA GLU A 21 -19.98 33.98 5.48
C GLU A 21 -19.53 33.90 4.01
N ILE A 22 -18.94 34.97 3.47
CA ILE A 22 -18.41 35.01 2.10
C ILE A 22 -17.13 34.15 2.03
N GLU A 23 -16.25 34.26 3.02
CA GLU A 23 -15.05 33.41 3.09
C GLU A 23 -15.41 31.93 3.18
N ASP A 24 -16.38 31.57 4.02
CA ASP A 24 -16.81 30.19 4.20
C ASP A 24 -17.46 29.62 2.93
N LYS A 25 -18.22 30.43 2.18
CA LYS A 25 -18.75 30.04 0.86
C LYS A 25 -17.63 29.79 -0.15
N VAL A 26 -16.62 30.67 -0.21
CA VAL A 26 -15.46 30.51 -1.10
C VAL A 26 -14.64 29.27 -0.72
N ARG A 27 -14.36 29.06 0.57
CA ARG A 27 -13.66 27.87 1.09
C ARG A 27 -14.44 26.59 0.75
N SER A 28 -15.74 26.58 0.97
CA SER A 28 -16.62 25.44 0.66
C SER A 28 -16.62 25.13 -0.84
N TYR A 29 -16.67 26.15 -1.70
CA TYR A 29 -16.59 25.98 -3.15
C TYR A 29 -15.25 25.37 -3.60
N ILE A 30 -14.14 25.86 -3.04
CA ILE A 30 -12.79 25.34 -3.33
C ILE A 30 -12.68 23.87 -2.89
N ILE A 31 -13.16 23.54 -1.68
CA ILE A 31 -13.13 22.16 -1.14
C ILE A 31 -14.01 21.25 -1.99
N SER A 32 -15.24 21.67 -2.32
CA SER A 32 -16.16 20.92 -3.17
C SER A 32 -15.55 20.61 -4.54
N ASN A 33 -14.93 21.59 -5.20
CA ASN A 33 -14.26 21.37 -6.47
C ASN A 33 -13.06 20.40 -6.36
N ARG A 34 -12.25 20.51 -5.29
CA ARG A 34 -11.18 19.54 -5.02
C ARG A 34 -11.72 18.12 -4.82
N ASN A 35 -12.82 17.97 -4.09
CA ASN A 35 -13.45 16.67 -3.85
C ASN A 35 -14.03 16.07 -5.13
N LYS A 36 -14.72 16.86 -5.98
CA LYS A 36 -15.20 16.42 -7.30
C LYS A 36 -14.06 15.91 -8.19
N MET A 37 -12.90 16.58 -8.15
CA MET A 37 -11.71 16.15 -8.90
C MET A 37 -11.12 14.84 -8.38
N LYS A 38 -11.02 14.68 -7.05
CA LYS A 38 -10.61 13.42 -6.43
C LYS A 38 -11.55 12.27 -6.80
N GLU A 39 -12.85 12.49 -6.71
CA GLU A 39 -13.87 11.49 -7.04
C GLU A 39 -13.80 11.07 -8.50
N LYS A 40 -13.67 12.03 -9.43
CA LYS A 40 -13.48 11.76 -10.86
C LYS A 40 -12.24 10.91 -11.12
N HIS A 41 -11.14 11.18 -10.40
CA HIS A 41 -9.92 10.40 -10.50
C HIS A 41 -10.11 8.97 -9.98
N GLU A 42 -10.77 8.80 -8.84
CA GLU A 42 -11.10 7.48 -8.29
C GLU A 42 -12.01 6.67 -9.21
N GLN A 43 -13.07 7.28 -9.75
CA GLN A 43 -13.95 6.64 -10.71
C GLN A 43 -13.18 6.20 -11.98
N ARG A 44 -12.26 7.04 -12.49
CA ARG A 44 -11.36 6.67 -13.60
C ARG A 44 -10.48 5.48 -13.24
N ARG A 45 -9.92 5.45 -12.02
CA ARG A 45 -9.11 4.31 -11.52
C ARG A 45 -9.95 3.03 -11.42
N LYS A 46 -11.14 3.10 -10.82
CA LYS A 46 -12.10 1.98 -10.73
C LYS A 46 -12.46 1.44 -12.11
N ARG A 47 -12.72 2.31 -13.10
CA ARG A 47 -12.98 1.90 -14.50
C ARG A 47 -11.78 1.18 -15.12
N LYS A 48 -10.55 1.70 -14.94
CA LYS A 48 -9.32 1.03 -15.42
C LYS A 48 -9.13 -0.35 -14.80
N ILE A 49 -9.37 -0.48 -13.50
CA ILE A 49 -9.28 -1.78 -12.78
C ILE A 49 -10.31 -2.77 -13.33
N ARG A 50 -11.59 -2.36 -13.46
CA ARG A 50 -12.64 -3.20 -14.04
C ARG A 50 -12.31 -3.71 -15.45
N ARG A 51 -11.79 -2.83 -16.32
CA ARG A 51 -11.36 -3.20 -17.67
C ARG A 51 -10.23 -4.23 -17.62
N ARG A 52 -9.23 -4.06 -16.74
CA ARG A 52 -8.14 -5.03 -16.56
C ARG A 52 -8.67 -6.39 -16.10
N ILE A 53 -9.52 -6.42 -15.09
CA ILE A 53 -10.12 -7.67 -14.58
C ILE A 53 -10.90 -8.37 -15.69
N LYS A 54 -11.78 -7.64 -16.42
CA LYS A 54 -12.53 -8.20 -17.54
C LYS A 54 -11.63 -8.81 -18.62
N MET A 55 -10.51 -8.15 -18.95
CA MET A 55 -9.55 -8.69 -19.92
C MET A 55 -8.79 -9.89 -19.38
N GLU A 56 -8.38 -9.88 -18.11
CA GLU A 56 -7.73 -11.03 -17.47
C GLU A 56 -8.65 -12.26 -17.44
N CYS A 57 -9.95 -12.09 -17.14
CA CYS A 57 -10.95 -13.16 -17.20
C CYS A 57 -11.11 -13.72 -18.62
N LYS A 58 -11.11 -12.86 -19.65
CA LYS A 58 -11.16 -13.32 -21.05
C LYS A 58 -9.91 -14.11 -21.44
N ILE A 59 -8.73 -13.67 -21.00
CA ILE A 59 -7.48 -14.40 -21.24
C ILE A 59 -7.46 -15.69 -20.41
N SER A 60 -8.08 -15.71 -19.23
CA SER A 60 -8.16 -16.90 -18.38
C SER A 60 -9.00 -18.00 -19.02
N SER A 61 -10.07 -17.63 -19.72
CA SER A 61 -10.98 -18.54 -20.42
C SER A 61 -10.47 -19.08 -21.74
N PHE A 62 -9.28 -18.68 -22.22
CA PHE A 62 -8.68 -19.32 -23.39
C PHE A 62 -8.26 -20.75 -23.03
N VAL A 63 -9.13 -21.72 -23.30
CA VAL A 63 -8.86 -23.15 -23.14
C VAL A 63 -7.83 -23.59 -24.19
N PHE A 64 -8.03 -23.19 -25.44
CA PHE A 64 -7.07 -23.36 -26.55
C PHE A 64 -6.99 -22.08 -27.38
N PRO A 65 -5.96 -21.23 -27.20
CA PRO A 65 -5.80 -20.03 -28.00
C PRO A 65 -5.45 -20.39 -29.45
N ASN A 66 -6.29 -19.97 -30.40
CA ASN A 66 -6.22 -20.38 -31.79
C ASN A 66 -5.24 -19.51 -32.59
N SER A 67 -5.12 -18.21 -32.25
CA SER A 67 -4.23 -17.28 -32.95
C SER A 67 -2.87 -17.10 -32.26
N LYS A 68 -1.83 -16.75 -33.03
CA LYS A 68 -0.50 -16.38 -32.48
C LYS A 68 -0.59 -15.24 -31.45
N LYS A 69 -1.50 -14.27 -31.67
CA LYS A 69 -1.73 -13.13 -30.77
C LYS A 69 -2.30 -13.59 -29.42
N GLU A 70 -3.29 -14.48 -29.43
CA GLU A 70 -3.88 -15.04 -28.22
C GLU A 70 -2.88 -15.89 -27.44
N LYS A 71 -2.09 -16.72 -28.12
CA LYS A 71 -1.02 -17.52 -27.50
C LYS A 71 -0.03 -16.63 -26.75
N LYS A 72 0.40 -15.51 -27.35
CA LYS A 72 1.29 -14.52 -26.71
C LYS A 72 0.65 -13.86 -25.48
N LEU A 73 -0.62 -13.47 -25.57
CA LEU A 73 -1.37 -12.90 -24.44
C LEU A 73 -1.50 -13.90 -23.28
N ARG A 74 -1.83 -15.16 -23.60
CA ARG A 74 -1.93 -16.25 -22.62
C ARG A 74 -0.61 -16.51 -21.91
N LEU A 75 0.50 -16.56 -22.66
CA LEU A 75 1.83 -16.74 -22.11
C LEU A 75 2.23 -15.59 -21.18
N SER A 76 1.95 -14.34 -21.58
CA SER A 76 2.18 -13.16 -20.73
C SER A 76 1.40 -13.24 -19.41
N TYR A 77 0.13 -13.66 -19.46
CA TYR A 77 -0.71 -13.87 -18.29
C TYR A 77 -0.17 -14.97 -17.37
N ILE A 78 0.24 -16.12 -17.92
CA ILE A 78 0.82 -17.23 -17.15
C ILE A 78 2.13 -16.79 -16.47
N ASN A 79 3.01 -16.09 -17.18
CA ASN A 79 4.26 -15.57 -16.62
C ASN A 79 4.01 -14.61 -15.45
N LYS A 80 3.01 -13.73 -15.57
CA LYS A 80 2.59 -12.84 -14.47
C LYS A 80 2.09 -13.65 -13.26
N PHE A 81 1.32 -14.71 -13.48
CA PHE A 81 0.83 -15.60 -12.43
C PHE A 81 1.97 -16.33 -11.71
N ILE A 82 2.92 -16.90 -12.46
CA ILE A 82 4.10 -17.59 -11.91
C ILE A 82 4.95 -16.63 -11.06
N LYS A 83 5.20 -15.41 -11.54
CA LYS A 83 5.94 -14.39 -10.78
C LYS A 83 5.27 -14.07 -9.45
N LYS A 84 3.95 -13.86 -9.45
CA LYS A 84 3.17 -13.64 -8.21
C LYS A 84 3.24 -14.84 -7.27
N LYS A 85 3.08 -16.07 -7.80
CA LYS A 85 3.17 -17.30 -7.00
C LYS A 85 4.54 -17.45 -6.33
N LYS A 86 5.62 -17.11 -7.03
CA LYS A 86 6.98 -17.09 -6.47
C LYS A 86 7.12 -16.09 -5.31
N LEU A 87 6.65 -14.85 -5.49
CA LEU A 87 6.68 -13.84 -4.44
C LEU A 87 5.87 -14.26 -3.20
N ILE A 88 4.67 -14.81 -3.38
CA ILE A 88 3.86 -15.32 -2.26
C ILE A 88 4.61 -16.43 -1.53
N LYS A 89 5.23 -17.37 -2.27
CA LYS A 89 6.02 -18.46 -1.67
C LYS A 89 7.22 -17.92 -0.87
N GLN A 90 7.86 -16.86 -1.34
CA GLN A 90 8.96 -16.20 -0.63
C GLN A 90 8.48 -15.58 0.69
N HIS A 91 7.42 -14.77 0.65
CA HIS A 91 6.87 -14.17 1.86
C HIS A 91 6.37 -15.22 2.88
N LEU A 92 5.78 -16.32 2.40
CA LEU A 92 5.38 -17.42 3.29
C LEU A 92 6.58 -18.09 3.96
N LYS A 93 7.74 -18.20 3.28
CA LYS A 93 8.98 -18.69 3.90
C LYS A 93 9.47 -17.73 4.98
N GLU A 94 9.53 -16.44 4.66
CA GLU A 94 9.95 -15.40 5.62
C GLU A 94 9.07 -15.40 6.88
N ILE A 95 7.74 -15.55 6.72
CA ILE A 95 6.81 -15.65 7.84
C ILE A 95 7.08 -16.91 8.67
N ARG A 96 7.30 -18.07 8.02
CA ARG A 96 7.61 -19.33 8.72
C ARG A 96 8.91 -19.24 9.51
N GLU A 97 9.95 -18.62 8.94
CA GLU A 97 11.22 -18.39 9.62
C GLU A 97 11.05 -17.48 10.84
N ARG A 98 10.30 -16.39 10.71
CA ARG A 98 9.98 -15.50 11.84
C ARG A 98 9.23 -16.24 12.95
N ILE A 99 8.24 -17.07 12.61
CA ILE A 99 7.51 -17.88 13.60
C ILE A 99 8.46 -18.86 14.29
N LYS A 100 9.34 -19.53 13.54
CA LYS A 100 10.34 -20.46 14.11
C LYS A 100 11.29 -19.75 15.08
N ASN A 101 11.77 -18.56 14.72
CA ASN A 101 12.64 -17.77 15.58
C ASN A 101 11.94 -17.32 16.87
N LEU A 102 10.68 -16.91 16.77
CA LEU A 102 9.87 -16.57 17.95
C LEU A 102 9.63 -17.80 18.84
N GLN A 103 9.35 -18.97 18.25
CA GLN A 103 9.21 -20.22 19.01
C GLN A 103 10.52 -20.62 19.70
N SER A 104 11.67 -20.50 19.03
CA SER A 104 12.95 -20.78 19.68
C SER A 104 13.23 -19.82 20.83
N MET A 105 12.93 -18.52 20.68
CA MET A 105 13.08 -17.55 21.77
C MET A 105 12.17 -17.84 22.96
N VAL A 106 10.92 -18.24 22.71
CA VAL A 106 10.01 -18.65 23.78
C VAL A 106 10.53 -19.90 24.49
N ASN A 107 11.05 -20.88 23.75
CA ASN A 107 11.58 -22.10 24.32
C ASN A 107 12.86 -21.86 25.14
N THR A 108 13.76 -20.98 24.69
CA THR A 108 14.96 -20.59 25.46
C THR A 108 14.58 -19.85 26.74
N ASN A 109 13.60 -18.94 26.68
CA ASN A 109 13.15 -18.22 27.87
C ASN A 109 12.43 -19.16 28.87
N GLN A 110 11.75 -20.20 28.37
CA GLN A 110 11.14 -21.23 29.23
C GLN A 110 12.18 -22.19 29.83
N SER A 111 13.28 -22.50 29.13
CA SER A 111 14.36 -23.30 29.70
C SER A 111 15.13 -22.52 30.76
N GLU A 112 15.45 -21.25 30.52
CA GLU A 112 16.10 -20.37 31.51
C GLU A 112 15.23 -20.20 32.77
N ALA A 113 13.91 -20.03 32.62
CA ALA A 113 12.99 -19.94 33.75
C ALA A 113 12.87 -21.27 34.53
N LYS A 114 13.06 -22.42 33.89
CA LYS A 114 13.08 -23.74 34.56
C LYS A 114 14.41 -23.98 35.28
N GLU A 115 15.54 -23.62 34.67
CA GLU A 115 16.86 -23.75 35.30
C GLU A 115 16.98 -22.85 36.54
N ASN A 116 16.47 -21.62 36.48
CA ASN A 116 16.45 -20.72 37.64
C ASN A 116 15.55 -21.24 38.78
N LYS A 117 14.40 -21.87 38.46
CA LYS A 117 13.54 -22.52 39.47
C LYS A 117 14.20 -23.74 40.12
N VAL A 118 14.96 -24.52 39.34
CA VAL A 118 15.67 -25.71 39.84
C VAL A 118 16.87 -25.31 40.72
N GLN A 119 17.54 -24.20 40.43
CA GLN A 119 18.60 -23.66 41.30
C GLN A 119 18.06 -23.15 42.64
N LEU A 120 16.96 -22.37 42.62
CA LEU A 120 16.31 -21.88 43.84
C LEU A 120 15.85 -23.02 44.78
N GLN A 121 15.32 -24.11 44.23
CA GLN A 121 14.93 -25.28 45.04
C GLN A 121 16.11 -26.06 45.61
N LYS A 122 17.29 -26.00 45.00
CA LYS A 122 18.49 -26.66 45.54
C LYS A 122 19.11 -25.84 46.68
N GLU A 123 19.08 -24.52 46.59
CA GLU A 123 19.60 -23.64 47.65
C GLU A 123 18.74 -23.69 48.93
N GLU A 124 17.42 -23.81 48.82
CA GLU A 124 16.51 -24.00 49.96
C GLU A 124 16.68 -25.34 50.72
N ILE A 125 17.26 -26.37 50.09
CA ILE A 125 17.44 -27.71 50.71
C ILE A 125 18.79 -27.82 51.44
N THR A 126 19.72 -26.90 51.19
CA THR A 126 21.08 -26.89 51.76
C THR A 126 21.30 -25.90 52.92
N LEU A 127 20.25 -25.20 53.36
CA LEU A 127 20.21 -24.44 54.62
C LEU A 127 19.49 -25.24 55.70
#